data_AF-A0A7S3WKT7-F1
#
_entry.id   AF-A0A7S3WKT7-F1
#
_cell.length_a   1.000
_cell.length_b   1.000
_cell.length_c   1.000
_cell.angle_alpha   90.00
_cell.angle_beta   90.00
_cell.angle_gamma   90.00
#
_symmetry.space_group_name_H-M   'P 1'
#
loop_
_entity.id
_entity.type
_entity.pdbx_description
1 polymer ?
#
loop_
_entity_poly.entity_id
_entity_poly.type
_entity_poly.pdbx_seq_one_letter_code
_entity_poly.pdbx_strand_id
1 'polypeptide(L)'
;MTSPALEFTKALCHLMSLDAELTEPALRLRRNLLKLLGVAEFAAESRFVNPCRTYVMPDAGCSFCHHVRDIDMCRDATASREWLCTACGSPFEPEIIEARLVAVVQTRALAFISQDRECRQCRVVQRSELQHRCPNCAGVFTLRKPI
;
A
#
# COMPACT_ATOMS: atom_id res chain seq x y z
N MET A 1 -5.52 10.14 12.07
CA MET A 1 -5.17 9.69 13.43
C MET A 1 -6.27 10.18 14.36
N THR A 2 -7.14 9.29 14.83
CA THR A 2 -8.34 9.68 15.60
C THR A 2 -8.13 9.62 17.12
N SER A 3 -7.18 8.81 17.64
CA SER A 3 -6.78 8.82 19.05
C SER A 3 -5.34 8.33 19.25
N PRO A 4 -4.42 9.15 19.80
CA PRO A 4 -3.04 8.74 20.08
C PRO A 4 -2.95 7.56 21.06
N ALA A 5 -3.83 7.52 22.07
CA ALA A 5 -3.84 6.46 23.08
C ALA A 5 -4.23 5.08 22.48
N LEU A 6 -5.15 5.09 21.51
CA LEU A 6 -5.55 3.88 20.80
C LEU A 6 -4.41 3.35 19.91
N GLU A 7 -3.72 4.22 19.17
CA GLU A 7 -2.57 3.82 18.35
C GLU A 7 -1.41 3.29 19.20
N PHE A 8 -1.12 3.94 20.34
CA PHE A 8 -0.14 3.44 21.30
C PHE A 8 -0.50 2.05 21.83
N THR A 9 -1.77 1.85 22.23
CA THR A 9 -2.27 0.55 22.71
C THR A 9 -2.09 -0.54 21.66
N LYS A 10 -2.46 -0.26 20.40
CA LYS A 10 -2.28 -1.21 19.29
C LYS A 10 -0.82 -1.58 19.10
N ALA A 11 0.06 -0.58 19.07
CA ALA A 11 1.49 -0.78 18.83
C ALA A 11 2.14 -1.57 19.98
N LEU A 12 1.88 -1.19 21.22
CA LEU A 12 2.41 -1.88 22.41
C LEU A 12 1.95 -3.34 22.45
N CYS A 13 0.65 -3.61 22.32
CA CYS A 13 0.14 -4.97 22.35
C CYS A 13 0.63 -5.81 21.17
N HIS A 14 0.82 -5.19 19.99
CA HIS A 14 1.41 -5.89 18.85
C HIS A 14 2.88 -6.27 19.10
N LEU A 15 3.69 -5.34 19.61
CA LEU A 15 5.09 -5.62 19.94
C LEU A 15 5.24 -6.70 21.01
N MET A 16 4.40 -6.68 22.04
CA MET A 16 4.39 -7.74 23.06
C MET A 16 4.00 -9.09 22.47
N SER A 17 3.09 -9.13 21.49
CA SER A 17 2.69 -10.38 20.83
C SER A 17 3.75 -10.99 19.91
N LEU A 18 4.87 -10.29 19.66
CA LEU A 18 6.01 -10.86 18.92
C LEU A 18 6.79 -11.87 19.76
N ASP A 19 6.69 -11.79 21.09
CA ASP A 19 7.24 -12.77 22.01
C ASP A 19 6.18 -13.84 22.33
N ALA A 20 6.50 -15.10 22.01
CA ALA A 20 5.60 -16.22 22.21
C ALA A 20 5.16 -16.37 23.68
N GLU A 21 6.05 -16.09 24.63
CA GLU A 21 5.76 -16.19 26.08
C GLU A 21 4.77 -15.12 26.56
N LEU A 22 4.73 -13.98 25.87
CA LEU A 22 3.88 -12.84 26.23
C LEU A 22 2.53 -12.83 25.52
N THR A 23 2.24 -13.81 24.66
CA THR A 23 1.00 -13.85 23.86
C THR A 23 -0.26 -13.74 24.71
N GLU A 24 -0.42 -14.57 25.74
CA GLU A 24 -1.60 -14.54 26.62
C GLU A 24 -1.69 -13.28 27.50
N PRO A 25 -0.61 -12.83 28.18
CA PRO A 25 -0.58 -11.51 28.83
C PRO A 25 -0.94 -10.35 27.89
N ALA A 26 -0.43 -10.35 26.65
CA ALA A 26 -0.66 -9.31 25.66
C ALA A 26 -2.14 -9.26 25.24
N LEU A 27 -2.78 -10.41 25.04
CA LEU A 27 -4.22 -10.48 24.74
C LEU A 27 -5.07 -9.95 25.91
N ARG A 28 -4.76 -10.34 27.15
CA ARG A 28 -5.44 -9.82 28.35
C ARG A 28 -5.28 -8.32 28.50
N LEU A 29 -4.05 -7.82 28.30
CA LEU A 29 -3.74 -6.40 28.35
C LEU A 29 -4.51 -5.63 27.28
N ARG A 30 -4.48 -6.10 26.02
CA ARG A 30 -5.22 -5.49 24.90
C ARG A 30 -6.70 -5.36 25.22
N ARG A 31 -7.34 -6.44 25.70
CA ARG A 31 -8.76 -6.42 26.07
C ARG A 31 -9.07 -5.39 27.15
N ASN A 32 -8.23 -5.29 28.18
CA ASN A 32 -8.43 -4.34 29.26
C ASN A 32 -8.21 -2.89 28.81
N LEU A 33 -7.16 -2.62 28.02
CA LEU A 33 -6.88 -1.28 27.49
C LEU A 33 -7.96 -0.81 26.52
N LEU A 34 -8.44 -1.67 25.62
CA LEU A 34 -9.54 -1.33 24.71
C LEU A 34 -10.83 -1.02 25.46
N LYS A 35 -11.14 -1.77 26.53
CA LYS A 35 -12.27 -1.47 27.43
C LYS A 35 -12.13 -0.10 28.10
N LEU A 36 -10.94 0.26 28.60
CA LEU A 36 -10.69 1.57 29.19
C LEU A 36 -10.85 2.72 28.18
N LEU A 37 -10.53 2.46 26.91
CA LEU A 37 -10.71 3.42 25.81
C LEU A 37 -12.13 3.43 25.23
N GLY A 38 -13.03 2.56 25.70
CA GLY A 38 -14.39 2.44 25.16
C GLY A 38 -14.46 1.87 23.74
N VAL A 39 -13.40 1.19 23.27
CA VAL A 39 -13.30 0.62 21.93
C VAL A 39 -13.58 -0.88 21.99
N ALA A 40 -14.44 -1.39 21.09
CA ALA A 40 -14.72 -2.83 21.03
C ALA A 40 -13.51 -3.62 20.52
N GLU A 41 -13.28 -4.79 21.11
CA GLU A 41 -12.09 -5.62 20.85
C GLU A 41 -11.92 -5.99 19.38
N PHE A 42 -13.03 -6.22 18.68
CA PHE A 42 -13.09 -6.63 17.28
C PHE A 42 -13.50 -5.51 16.31
N ALA A 43 -13.55 -4.26 16.77
CA ALA A 43 -13.84 -3.13 15.88
C ALA A 43 -12.72 -2.98 14.84
N ALA A 44 -13.07 -2.50 13.65
CA ALA A 44 -12.07 -2.24 12.60
C ALA A 44 -10.99 -1.26 13.08
N GLU A 45 -11.39 -0.28 13.90
CA GLU A 45 -10.49 0.70 14.50
C GLU A 45 -9.61 0.15 15.62
N SER A 46 -9.83 -1.06 16.15
CA SER A 46 -8.98 -1.66 17.20
C SER A 46 -7.83 -2.49 16.61
N ARG A 47 -7.90 -2.81 15.31
CA ARG A 47 -6.91 -3.63 14.62
C ARG A 47 -5.59 -2.86 14.51
N PHE A 48 -4.49 -3.52 14.88
CA PHE A 48 -3.16 -3.00 14.57
C PHE A 48 -2.93 -3.07 13.07
N VAL A 49 -2.53 -1.93 12.50
CA VAL A 49 -2.10 -1.81 11.11
C VAL A 49 -0.68 -1.25 11.17
N ASN A 50 0.26 -1.92 10.49
CA ASN A 50 1.64 -1.44 10.46
C ASN A 50 1.67 -0.01 9.87
N PRO A 51 2.13 1.00 10.64
CA PRO A 51 2.11 2.39 10.21
C PRO A 51 3.16 2.70 9.15
N CYS A 52 4.14 1.80 8.95
CA CYS A 52 5.16 1.96 7.93
C CYS A 52 4.52 1.94 6.55
N ARG A 53 4.98 2.87 5.69
CA ARG A 53 4.66 2.85 4.27
C ARG A 53 5.09 1.51 3.67
N THR A 54 4.45 1.14 2.59
CA THR A 54 4.73 -0.08 1.84
C THR A 54 4.63 0.25 0.37
N TYR A 55 5.57 -0.28 -0.40
CA TYR A 55 5.48 -0.31 -1.85
C TYR A 55 6.08 -1.62 -2.31
N VAL A 56 5.23 -2.50 -2.83
CA VAL A 56 5.63 -3.82 -3.27
C VAL A 56 6.00 -3.76 -4.75
N MET A 57 7.26 -4.07 -5.06
CA MET A 57 7.71 -4.30 -6.42
C MET A 57 7.46 -5.78 -6.74
N PRO A 58 6.54 -6.10 -7.67
CA PRO A 58 6.24 -7.49 -8.00
C PRO A 58 7.39 -8.14 -8.79
N ASP A 59 7.50 -9.47 -8.78
CA ASP A 59 8.35 -10.23 -9.71
C ASP A 59 9.82 -9.76 -9.79
N ALA A 60 10.45 -9.47 -8.64
CA ALA A 60 11.88 -9.17 -8.59
C ALA A 60 12.71 -10.46 -8.66
N GLY A 61 13.42 -10.65 -9.78
CA GLY A 61 14.34 -11.77 -9.98
C GLY A 61 15.76 -11.45 -9.52
N CYS A 62 16.34 -12.33 -8.70
CA CYS A 62 17.74 -12.23 -8.30
C CYS A 62 18.68 -12.52 -9.49
N SER A 63 19.65 -11.65 -9.75
CA SER A 63 20.63 -11.83 -10.83
C SER A 63 21.60 -12.99 -10.59
N PHE A 64 21.78 -13.41 -9.33
CA PHE A 64 22.69 -14.50 -8.95
C PHE A 64 22.04 -15.89 -8.96
N CYS A 65 20.90 -16.07 -8.27
CA CYS A 65 20.25 -17.39 -8.13
C CYS A 65 18.94 -17.54 -8.91
N HIS A 66 18.51 -16.49 -9.62
CA HIS A 66 17.24 -16.46 -10.37
C HIS A 66 15.98 -16.72 -9.56
N HIS A 67 16.06 -16.68 -8.23
CA HIS A 67 14.88 -16.70 -7.38
C HIS A 67 14.05 -15.43 -7.61
N VAL A 68 12.76 -15.61 -7.90
CA VAL A 68 11.82 -14.53 -8.18
C VAL A 68 10.87 -14.40 -6.99
N ARG A 69 10.70 -13.17 -6.51
CA ARG A 69 9.73 -12.84 -5.48
C ARG A 69 9.32 -11.38 -5.53
N ASP A 70 8.27 -11.05 -4.81
CA ASP A 70 7.92 -9.67 -4.53
C ASP A 70 8.84 -9.08 -3.44
N ILE A 71 9.20 -7.80 -3.57
CA ILE A 71 10.01 -7.07 -2.59
C ILE A 71 9.22 -5.87 -2.08
N ASP A 72 9.05 -5.75 -0.76
CA ASP A 72 8.55 -4.52 -0.15
C ASP A 72 9.69 -3.51 0.00
N MET A 73 9.70 -2.51 -0.88
CA MET A 73 10.73 -1.48 -0.96
C MET A 73 10.88 -0.67 0.32
N CYS A 74 9.85 -0.61 1.17
CA CYS A 74 9.89 0.16 2.42
C CYS A 74 10.23 -0.69 3.65
N ARG A 75 10.08 -2.02 3.58
CA ARG A 75 10.14 -2.90 4.75
C ARG A 75 11.21 -3.98 4.66
N ASP A 76 11.58 -4.40 3.46
CA ASP A 76 12.56 -5.47 3.22
C ASP A 76 14.01 -4.93 3.10
N ALA A 77 14.20 -3.61 3.17
CA ALA A 77 15.52 -3.00 3.16
C ALA A 77 16.25 -3.27 4.49
N THR A 78 17.53 -3.64 4.40
CA THR A 78 18.42 -3.74 5.55
C THR A 78 18.68 -2.37 6.17
N ALA A 79 19.33 -2.33 7.34
CA ALA A 79 19.79 -1.09 7.95
C ALA A 79 20.75 -0.30 7.05
N SER A 80 21.49 -0.98 6.16
CA SER A 80 22.34 -0.39 5.12
C SER A 80 21.59 0.07 3.87
N ARG A 81 20.25 -0.03 3.84
CA ARG A 81 19.37 0.29 2.69
C ARG A 81 19.60 -0.62 1.47
N GLU A 82 19.91 -1.88 1.72
CA GLU A 82 20.07 -2.90 0.67
C GLU A 82 18.88 -3.84 0.68
N TRP A 83 18.44 -4.28 -0.49
CA TRP A 83 17.47 -5.37 -0.62
C TRP A 83 18.23 -6.65 -0.89
N LEU A 84 18.04 -7.68 -0.07
CA LEU A 84 18.74 -8.95 -0.19
C LEU A 84 17.81 -10.04 -0.69
N CYS A 85 18.34 -10.92 -1.54
CA CYS A 85 17.62 -12.12 -1.93
C CYS A 85 17.44 -13.04 -0.71
N THR A 86 16.20 -13.47 -0.44
CA THR A 86 15.93 -14.37 0.69
C THR A 86 16.43 -15.80 0.49
N ALA A 87 16.81 -16.19 -0.73
CA ALA A 87 17.32 -17.52 -1.03
C ALA A 87 18.86 -17.60 -0.92
N CYS A 88 19.60 -16.62 -1.45
CA CYS A 88 21.07 -16.66 -1.50
C CYS A 88 21.76 -15.52 -0.75
N GLY A 89 21.02 -14.54 -0.23
CA GLY A 89 21.58 -13.37 0.47
C GLY A 89 22.26 -12.34 -0.43
N SER A 90 22.33 -12.57 -1.74
CA SER A 90 22.92 -11.61 -2.69
C SER A 90 22.09 -10.33 -2.75
N PRO A 91 22.73 -9.14 -2.75
CA PRO A 91 22.03 -7.87 -2.86
C PRO A 91 21.47 -7.68 -4.26
N PHE A 92 20.28 -7.07 -4.36
CA PHE A 92 19.76 -6.57 -5.61
C PHE A 92 20.49 -5.30 -6.03
N GLU A 93 20.82 -5.20 -7.31
CA GLU A 93 21.47 -4.02 -7.89
C GLU A 93 20.54 -2.80 -7.84
N PRO A 94 20.93 -1.70 -7.15
CA PRO A 94 20.11 -0.49 -7.01
C PRO A 94 19.66 0.11 -8.34
N GLU A 95 20.51 0.05 -9.36
CA GLU A 95 20.27 0.61 -10.69
C GLU A 95 19.11 -0.13 -11.40
N ILE A 96 19.05 -1.45 -11.25
CA ILE A 96 17.96 -2.27 -11.81
C ILE A 96 16.65 -1.92 -11.10
N ILE A 97 16.69 -1.80 -9.77
CA ILE A 97 15.54 -1.41 -8.96
C ILE A 97 15.04 -0.01 -9.39
N GLU A 98 15.94 0.96 -9.50
CA GLU A 98 15.62 2.33 -9.89
C GLU A 98 14.99 2.37 -11.28
N ALA A 99 15.60 1.70 -12.27
CA ALA A 99 15.05 1.62 -13.62
C ALA A 99 13.62 1.04 -13.64
N ARG A 100 13.35 0.02 -12.82
CA ARG A 100 11.99 -0.54 -12.68
C ARG A 100 11.02 0.44 -12.04
N LEU A 101 11.43 1.17 -11.01
CA LEU A 101 10.59 2.19 -10.38
C LEU A 101 10.25 3.32 -11.36
N VAL A 102 11.24 3.77 -12.14
CA VAL A 102 11.05 4.76 -13.21
C VAL A 102 10.05 4.24 -14.25
N ALA A 103 10.20 2.98 -14.69
CA ALA A 103 9.27 2.36 -15.62
C ALA A 103 7.83 2.34 -15.07
N VAL A 104 7.63 2.02 -13.79
CA VAL A 104 6.29 2.06 -13.17
C VAL A 104 5.69 3.45 -13.21
N VAL A 105 6.46 4.49 -12.88
CA VAL A 105 5.99 5.88 -12.93
C VAL A 105 5.61 6.26 -14.37
N GLN A 106 6.44 5.91 -15.34
CA GLN A 106 6.17 6.15 -16.77
C GLN A 106 4.90 5.43 -17.23
N THR A 107 4.73 4.16 -16.88
CA THR A 107 3.52 3.39 -17.21
C THR A 107 2.28 4.03 -16.60
N ARG A 108 2.34 4.47 -15.33
CA ARG A 108 1.23 5.16 -14.67
C ARG A 108 0.91 6.51 -15.31
N ALA A 109 1.94 7.29 -15.69
CA ALA A 109 1.77 8.55 -16.39
C ALA A 109 1.11 8.34 -17.76
N LEU A 110 1.58 7.36 -18.54
CA LEU A 110 0.97 7.00 -19.82
C LEU A 110 -0.49 6.57 -19.65
N ALA A 111 -0.78 5.68 -18.70
CA ALA A 111 -2.14 5.23 -18.42
C ALA A 111 -3.06 6.38 -17.96
N PHE A 112 -2.52 7.38 -17.25
CA PHE A 112 -3.26 8.57 -16.85
C PHE A 112 -3.55 9.49 -18.04
N ILE A 113 -2.59 9.67 -18.95
CA ILE A 113 -2.74 10.53 -20.14
C ILE A 113 -3.70 9.88 -21.16
N SER A 114 -3.62 8.57 -21.33
CA SER A 114 -4.44 7.81 -22.29
C SER A 114 -5.78 7.35 -21.75
N GLN A 115 -6.14 7.71 -20.51
CA GLN A 115 -7.39 7.27 -19.92
C GLN A 115 -8.60 7.85 -20.65
N ASP A 116 -9.68 7.07 -20.67
CA ASP A 116 -10.97 7.55 -21.12
C ASP A 116 -11.50 8.68 -20.23
N ARG A 117 -12.26 9.57 -20.85
CA ARG A 117 -13.10 10.55 -20.14
C ARG A 117 -14.54 10.06 -20.14
N GLU A 118 -15.25 10.28 -19.03
CA GLU A 118 -16.65 9.89 -18.88
C GLU A 118 -17.53 11.08 -18.49
N CYS A 119 -18.78 11.06 -18.93
CA CYS A 119 -19.72 12.12 -18.57
C CYS A 119 -20.05 12.03 -17.08
N ARG A 120 -19.92 13.15 -16.36
CA ARG A 120 -20.20 13.21 -14.93
C ARG A 120 -21.65 12.83 -14.56
N GLN A 121 -22.60 13.03 -15.47
CA GLN A 121 -24.03 12.80 -15.22
C GLN A 121 -24.47 11.39 -15.60
N CYS A 122 -24.21 10.96 -16.84
CA CYS A 122 -24.72 9.70 -17.38
C CYS A 122 -23.67 8.60 -17.54
N ARG A 123 -22.41 8.87 -17.16
CA ARG A 123 -21.27 7.92 -17.23
C ARG A 123 -20.93 7.38 -18.62
N VAL A 124 -21.49 7.96 -19.69
CA VAL A 124 -21.11 7.61 -21.07
C VAL A 124 -19.67 8.02 -21.32
N VAL A 125 -18.90 7.12 -21.94
CA VAL A 125 -17.50 7.35 -22.34
C VAL A 125 -17.44 8.27 -23.57
N GLN A 126 -16.54 9.25 -23.53
CA GLN A 126 -16.26 10.14 -24.65
C GLN A 126 -15.65 9.33 -25.80
N ARG A 127 -16.27 9.39 -26.99
CA ARG A 127 -15.83 8.60 -28.16
C ARG A 127 -14.90 9.36 -29.10
N SER A 128 -14.84 10.68 -28.98
CA SER A 128 -14.04 11.56 -29.84
C SER A 128 -13.49 12.73 -29.04
N GLU A 129 -12.24 13.09 -29.27
CA GLU A 129 -11.56 14.22 -28.60
C GLU A 129 -12.23 15.56 -28.89
N LEU A 130 -12.85 15.72 -30.07
CA LEU A 130 -13.55 16.94 -30.46
C LEU A 130 -14.92 17.08 -29.76
N GLN A 131 -15.37 16.05 -29.04
CA GLN A 131 -16.66 16.04 -28.38
C GLN A 131 -16.61 16.70 -26.99
N HIS A 132 -16.81 18.02 -26.95
CA HIS A 132 -16.72 18.79 -25.70
C HIS A 132 -17.87 18.53 -24.70
N ARG A 133 -19.02 18.01 -25.15
CA ARG A 133 -20.20 17.74 -24.31
C ARG A 133 -20.82 16.40 -24.62
N CYS A 134 -21.42 15.80 -23.59
CA CYS A 134 -22.15 14.54 -23.74
C CYS A 134 -23.34 14.73 -24.71
N PRO A 135 -23.53 13.84 -25.69
CA PRO A 135 -24.60 13.98 -26.67
C PRO A 135 -25.96 13.60 -26.08
N ASN A 136 -25.98 12.81 -25.00
CA ASN A 136 -27.19 12.31 -24.37
C ASN A 136 -27.77 13.29 -23.32
N CYS A 137 -26.91 14.03 -22.60
CA CYS A 137 -27.35 14.87 -21.49
C CYS A 137 -26.68 16.27 -21.43
N ALA A 138 -25.90 16.64 -22.45
CA ALA A 138 -25.13 17.90 -22.51
C ALA A 138 -24.13 18.13 -21.35
N GLY A 139 -23.91 17.11 -20.52
CA GLY A 139 -22.98 17.13 -19.39
C GLY A 139 -21.51 17.19 -19.81
N VAL A 140 -20.66 17.60 -18.87
CA VAL A 140 -19.21 17.73 -19.06
C VAL A 140 -18.54 16.36 -18.87
N PHE A 141 -17.55 16.07 -19.71
CA PHE A 141 -16.68 14.90 -19.57
C PHE A 141 -15.55 15.18 -18.56
N THR A 142 -15.32 14.24 -17.66
CA THR A 142 -14.26 14.30 -16.63
C THR A 142 -13.36 13.07 -16.74
N LEU A 143 -12.14 13.14 -16.17
CA LEU A 143 -11.25 11.99 -16.08
C LEU A 143 -11.94 10.85 -15.32
N ARG A 144 -11.81 9.62 -15.83
CA ARG A 144 -12.41 8.43 -15.22
C ARG A 144 -11.73 8.04 -13.91
N LYS A 145 -10.41 8.19 -13.84
CA LYS A 145 -9.61 8.01 -12.62
C LYS A 145 -9.02 9.37 -12.23
N PRO A 146 -9.44 9.96 -11.09
CA PRO A 146 -8.78 11.14 -10.56
C PRO A 146 -7.33 10.80 -10.15
N ILE A 147 -6.50 11.85 -10.05
CA ILE A 147 -5.11 11.78 -9.55
C ILE A 147 -5.12 11.29 -8.10
#